data_AF-A0A1V5NJR7-F1
#
_entry.id   AF-A0A1V5NJR7-F1
#
_cell.length_a   1.000
_cell.length_b   1.000
_cell.length_c   1.000
_cell.angle_alpha   90.00
_cell.angle_beta   90.00
_cell.angle_gamma   90.00
#
_symmetry.space_group_name_H-M   'P 1'
#
loop_
_entity.id
_entity.type
_entity.pdbx_description
1 polymer ?
#
loop_
_entity_poly.entity_id
_entity_poly.type
_entity_poly.pdbx_seq_one_letter_code
_entity_poly.pdbx_strand_id
1 'polypeptide(L)'
;MSVHVQEVCDFLGVEYVIVKPKADWWTWLNKKGCWPSLLYRDCQGPFIHDPVNAVKVGLPMETTLILDGSRATQMVRGSKKNKTTPHNSHPKLKNYKTYHPCFDLTDEAAYDLLEKSKVPLWRGYAMGFQRTACWCCPGMCGLQAYALEKNFPGLANEIRFWEKRIGFMQPMNNKGFDDLVRVGAKKAEKEGLL
;
A
#
# COMPACT_ATOMS: atom_id res chain seq x y z
N MET A 1 10.57 2.01 2.58
CA MET A 1 9.39 2.90 2.71
C MET A 1 9.58 3.90 3.84
N SER A 2 10.01 3.50 5.04
CA SER A 2 10.22 4.42 6.17
C SER A 2 11.18 5.58 5.86
N VAL A 3 12.27 5.34 5.12
CA VAL A 3 13.19 6.39 4.66
C VAL A 3 12.46 7.44 3.82
N HIS A 4 11.62 7.01 2.88
CA HIS A 4 10.87 7.93 2.03
C HIS A 4 9.83 8.74 2.82
N VAL A 5 9.16 8.11 3.79
CA VAL A 5 8.24 8.83 4.70
C VAL A 5 8.99 9.90 5.48
N GLN A 6 10.16 9.56 6.03
CA GLN A 6 11.01 10.51 6.73
C GLN A 6 11.43 11.67 5.82
N GLU A 7 11.92 11.40 4.61
CA GLU A 7 12.29 12.44 3.63
C GLU A 7 11.14 13.42 3.35
N VAL A 8 9.92 12.91 3.18
CA VAL A 8 8.72 13.75 2.93
C VAL A 8 8.35 14.56 4.17
N CYS A 9 8.40 13.95 5.36
CA CYS A 9 8.09 14.63 6.61
C CYS A 9 9.09 15.73 6.95
N ASP A 10 10.39 15.47 6.76
CA ASP A 10 11.45 16.45 6.92
C ASP A 10 11.27 17.62 5.93
N PHE A 11 10.94 17.33 4.67
CA PHE A 11 10.67 18.35 3.66
C PHE A 11 9.48 19.25 4.03
N LEU A 12 8.40 18.67 4.58
CA LEU A 12 7.19 19.39 4.96
C LEU A 12 7.26 20.04 6.36
N GLY A 13 8.32 19.76 7.13
CA GLY A 13 8.44 20.21 8.51
C GLY A 13 7.36 19.63 9.43
N VAL A 14 6.94 18.39 9.19
CA VAL A 14 5.90 17.71 9.98
C VAL A 14 6.46 16.52 10.75
N GLU A 15 5.94 16.31 11.95
CA GLU A 15 6.28 15.12 12.74
C GLU A 15 5.61 13.87 12.17
N TYR A 16 6.24 12.71 12.37
CA TYR A 16 5.68 11.42 11.98
C TYR A 16 5.85 10.37 13.06
N VAL A 17 4.88 9.45 13.10
CA VAL A 17 4.91 8.29 13.99
C VAL A 17 4.88 7.03 13.13
N ILE A 18 5.92 6.21 13.23
CA ILE A 18 5.94 4.89 12.61
C ILE A 18 5.21 3.92 13.52
N VAL A 19 4.05 3.45 13.06
CA VAL A 19 3.27 2.45 13.76
C VAL A 19 3.67 1.06 13.26
N LYS A 20 3.89 0.11 14.18
CA LYS A 20 4.24 -1.26 13.86
C LYS A 20 3.12 -2.23 14.29
N PRO A 21 2.85 -3.27 13.49
CA PRO A 21 1.96 -4.34 13.91
C PRO A 21 2.53 -5.12 15.09
N LYS A 22 1.65 -5.66 15.93
CA LYS A 22 2.05 -6.56 17.02
C LYS A 22 2.47 -7.93 16.51
N ALA A 23 1.91 -8.36 15.37
CA ALA A 23 2.21 -9.63 14.74
C ALA A 23 3.38 -9.47 13.77
N ASP A 24 4.24 -10.49 13.75
CA ASP A 24 5.21 -10.68 12.67
C ASP A 24 4.51 -11.24 11.42
N TRP A 25 4.89 -10.71 10.25
CA TRP A 25 4.26 -11.04 8.97
C TRP A 25 4.42 -12.53 8.62
N TRP A 26 5.63 -13.07 8.79
CA TRP A 26 5.94 -14.44 8.41
C TRP A 26 5.32 -15.46 9.36
N THR A 27 5.34 -15.16 10.66
CA THR A 27 4.67 -15.96 11.67
C THR A 27 3.17 -16.04 11.39
N TRP A 28 2.54 -14.90 11.05
CA TRP A 28 1.13 -14.87 10.70
C TRP A 28 0.84 -15.64 9.40
N LEU A 29 1.67 -15.44 8.37
CA LEU A 29 1.51 -16.10 7.08
C LEU A 29 1.66 -17.62 7.20
N ASN A 30 2.64 -18.08 7.98
CA ASN A 30 2.84 -19.50 8.29
C ASN A 30 1.65 -20.10 9.03
N LYS A 31 1.12 -19.40 10.04
CA LYS A 31 -0.06 -19.85 10.79
C LYS A 31 -1.31 -19.92 9.89
N LYS A 32 -1.43 -18.98 8.96
CA LYS A 32 -2.53 -18.93 8.01
C LYS A 32 -2.46 -20.07 6.98
N GLY A 33 -1.25 -20.49 6.61
CA GLY A 33 -1.01 -21.59 5.67
C GLY A 33 -1.31 -21.26 4.20
N CYS A 34 -1.59 -19.99 3.88
CA CYS A 34 -1.80 -19.51 2.52
C CYS A 34 -1.57 -18.00 2.42
N TRP A 35 -1.36 -17.49 1.21
CA TRP A 35 -1.26 -16.04 0.98
C TRP A 35 -2.58 -15.30 1.24
N PRO A 36 -2.55 -14.02 1.66
CA PRO A 36 -3.74 -13.21 1.83
C PRO A 36 -4.58 -13.13 0.56
N SER A 37 -5.89 -13.23 0.71
CA SER A 37 -6.81 -13.05 -0.41
C SER A 37 -6.83 -11.60 -0.90
N LEU A 38 -6.82 -11.40 -2.21
CA LEU A 38 -7.05 -10.09 -2.81
C LEU A 38 -8.48 -9.57 -2.66
N LEU A 39 -9.43 -10.51 -2.53
CA LEU A 39 -10.84 -10.22 -2.36
C LEU A 39 -11.14 -9.80 -0.92
N TYR A 40 -10.70 -10.61 0.05
CA TYR A 40 -10.99 -10.38 1.47
C TYR A 40 -9.98 -9.45 2.15
N ARG A 41 -8.75 -9.37 1.62
CA ARG A 41 -7.67 -8.49 2.09
C ARG A 41 -7.43 -8.61 3.60
N ASP A 42 -7.49 -9.84 4.10
CA ASP A 42 -7.40 -10.16 5.51
C ASP A 42 -6.05 -9.78 6.17
N CYS A 43 -5.02 -9.47 5.39
CA CYS A 43 -3.79 -8.86 5.89
C CYS A 43 -3.99 -7.41 6.38
N GLN A 44 -4.96 -6.67 5.85
CA GLN A 44 -5.12 -5.25 6.16
C GLN A 44 -5.54 -5.03 7.61
N GLY A 45 -6.34 -5.90 8.20
CA GLY A 45 -6.72 -5.83 9.63
C GLY A 45 -5.48 -5.81 10.54
N PRO A 46 -4.78 -6.94 10.70
CA PRO A 46 -3.68 -7.07 11.65
C PRO A 46 -2.47 -6.21 11.33
N PHE A 47 -2.20 -5.90 10.06
CA PHE A 47 -0.97 -5.21 9.65
C PHE A 47 -1.14 -3.72 9.34
N ILE A 48 -2.36 -3.22 9.16
CA ILE A 48 -2.60 -1.81 8.77
C ILE A 48 -3.66 -1.17 9.68
N HIS A 49 -4.87 -1.72 9.71
CA HIS A 49 -6.00 -1.10 10.38
C HIS A 49 -5.85 -1.17 11.91
N ASP A 50 -5.56 -2.33 12.48
CA ASP A 50 -5.47 -2.49 13.94
C ASP A 50 -4.37 -1.62 14.55
N PRO A 51 -3.13 -1.58 14.00
CA PRO A 51 -2.08 -0.74 14.53
C PRO A 51 -2.42 0.76 14.42
N VAL A 52 -2.91 1.20 13.26
CA VAL A 52 -3.29 2.61 13.04
C VAL A 52 -4.48 3.02 13.92
N ASN A 53 -5.48 2.15 14.06
CA ASN A 53 -6.65 2.42 14.89
C ASN A 53 -6.27 2.52 16.38
N ALA A 54 -5.30 1.72 16.85
CA ALA A 54 -4.82 1.81 18.22
C ALA A 54 -4.25 3.21 18.54
N VAL A 55 -3.55 3.85 17.59
CA VAL A 55 -3.08 5.23 17.74
C VAL A 55 -4.25 6.22 17.74
N LYS A 56 -5.15 6.12 16.75
CA LYS A 56 -6.31 7.02 16.62
C LYS A 56 -7.21 7.01 17.85
N VAL A 57 -7.39 5.85 18.49
CA VAL A 57 -8.21 5.69 19.71
C VAL A 57 -7.67 6.51 20.88
N GLY A 58 -6.36 6.79 20.92
CA GLY A 58 -5.75 7.60 21.97
C GLY A 58 -5.84 9.11 21.74
N LEU A 59 -6.31 9.56 20.57
CA LEU A 59 -6.39 10.98 20.24
C LEU A 59 -7.72 11.59 20.76
N PRO A 60 -7.71 12.86 21.17
CA PRO A 60 -8.91 13.60 21.58
C PRO A 60 -9.73 14.04 20.36
N MET A 61 -11.01 13.69 20.31
CA MET A 61 -11.86 13.90 19.12
C MET A 61 -12.15 15.38 18.86
N GLU A 62 -12.27 16.16 19.93
CA GLU A 62 -12.63 17.57 19.91
C GLU A 62 -11.54 18.44 19.27
N THR A 63 -10.31 17.94 19.22
CA THR A 63 -9.13 18.67 18.72
C THR A 63 -8.38 17.92 17.63
N THR A 64 -8.90 16.77 17.17
CA THR A 64 -8.24 15.92 16.16
C THR A 64 -9.08 15.79 14.90
N LEU A 65 -8.50 16.16 13.76
CA LEU A 65 -9.05 15.85 12.43
C LEU A 65 -8.24 14.72 11.79
N ILE A 66 -8.93 13.70 11.27
CA ILE A 66 -8.28 12.59 10.54
C ILE A 66 -8.35 12.89 9.05
N LEU A 67 -7.18 12.88 8.38
CA LEU A 67 -7.06 13.09 6.94
C LEU A 67 -6.51 11.83 6.25
N ASP A 68 -6.95 11.56 5.02
CA ASP A 68 -6.21 10.66 4.12
C ASP A 68 -6.21 11.18 2.68
N GLY A 69 -5.19 10.81 1.89
CA GLY A 69 -4.99 11.29 0.52
C GLY A 69 -5.87 10.64 -0.55
N SER A 70 -7.00 10.03 -0.19
CA SER A 70 -7.84 9.33 -1.15
C SER A 70 -8.49 10.27 -2.16
N ARG A 71 -8.56 9.81 -3.41
CA ARG A 71 -9.20 10.50 -4.53
C ARG A 71 -10.37 9.68 -5.08
N ALA A 72 -11.39 10.34 -5.63
CA ALA A 72 -12.54 9.66 -6.22
C ALA A 72 -12.12 8.72 -7.38
N THR A 73 -11.15 9.14 -8.20
CA THR A 73 -10.62 8.37 -9.35
C THR A 73 -9.91 7.06 -8.94
N GLN A 74 -9.51 6.92 -7.68
CA GLN A 74 -8.81 5.75 -7.15
C GLN A 74 -9.72 4.80 -6.37
N MET A 75 -11.02 5.10 -6.29
CA MET A 75 -11.97 4.28 -5.56
C MET A 75 -12.18 2.92 -6.24
N VAL A 76 -12.08 1.85 -5.45
CA VAL A 76 -12.46 0.52 -5.90
C VAL A 76 -13.98 0.43 -6.06
N ARG A 77 -14.42 -0.42 -7.00
CA ARG A 77 -15.84 -0.70 -7.22
C ARG A 77 -16.53 -1.09 -5.90
N GLY A 78 -17.67 -0.45 -5.59
CA GLY A 78 -18.43 -0.68 -4.36
C GLY A 78 -17.98 0.13 -3.14
N SER A 79 -16.92 0.94 -3.26
CA SER A 79 -16.54 1.90 -2.22
C SER A 79 -17.62 2.94 -2.01
N LYS A 80 -17.96 3.23 -0.74
CA LYS A 80 -18.89 4.30 -0.33
C LYS A 80 -18.17 5.57 0.14
N LYS A 81 -16.86 5.65 -0.10
CA LYS A 81 -16.04 6.81 0.29
C LYS A 81 -16.53 8.07 -0.45
N ASN A 82 -16.62 9.19 0.27
CA ASN A 82 -16.93 10.51 -0.28
C ASN A 82 -15.95 11.53 0.33
N LYS A 83 -16.17 12.86 0.20
CA LYS A 83 -15.31 13.90 0.81
C LYS A 83 -15.09 13.73 2.32
N THR A 84 -16.08 13.19 3.03
CA THR A 84 -16.02 12.91 4.46
C THR A 84 -16.62 11.53 4.77
N THR A 85 -15.78 10.58 5.16
CA THR A 85 -16.25 9.21 5.41
C THR A 85 -16.27 8.92 6.91
N PRO A 86 -17.36 8.35 7.47
CA PRO A 86 -17.41 7.94 8.87
C PRO A 86 -16.42 6.79 9.14
N HIS A 87 -15.77 6.82 10.31
CA HIS A 87 -14.77 5.82 10.68
C HIS A 87 -15.41 4.58 11.33
N ASN A 88 -16.03 3.72 10.51
CA ASN A 88 -16.83 2.59 11.00
C ASN A 88 -16.01 1.33 11.40
N SER A 89 -14.69 1.33 11.22
CA SER A 89 -13.87 0.13 11.42
C SER A 89 -13.60 -0.22 12.89
N HIS A 90 -13.93 0.66 13.84
CA HIS A 90 -13.69 0.42 15.27
C HIS A 90 -14.75 1.12 16.15
N PRO A 91 -15.30 0.47 17.20
CA PRO A 91 -16.36 1.06 18.03
C PRO A 91 -16.02 2.42 18.63
N LYS A 92 -14.79 2.60 19.12
CA LYS A 92 -14.31 3.87 19.70
C LYS A 92 -14.03 4.96 18.66
N LEU A 93 -14.04 4.63 17.37
CA LEU A 93 -13.82 5.58 16.28
C LEU A 93 -15.12 5.97 15.56
N LYS A 94 -16.28 5.43 15.94
CA LYS A 94 -17.55 5.64 15.22
C LYS A 94 -17.96 7.10 15.02
N ASN A 95 -17.55 7.99 15.94
CA ASN A 95 -17.85 9.42 15.87
C ASN A 95 -16.78 10.23 15.12
N TYR A 96 -15.64 9.62 14.78
CA TYR A 96 -14.65 10.25 13.93
C TYR A 96 -15.12 10.25 12.48
N LYS A 97 -14.81 11.35 11.78
CA LYS A 97 -14.89 11.43 10.33
C LYS A 97 -13.50 11.60 9.76
N THR A 98 -13.20 10.85 8.71
CA THR A 98 -12.02 11.08 7.89
C THR A 98 -12.38 12.09 6.81
N TYR A 99 -11.63 13.18 6.71
CA TYR A 99 -11.73 14.12 5.61
C TYR A 99 -10.72 13.77 4.51
N HIS A 100 -11.15 13.85 3.26
CA HIS A 100 -10.39 13.46 2.08
C HIS A 100 -10.10 14.73 1.25
N PRO A 101 -9.04 15.49 1.55
CA PRO A 101 -8.78 16.78 0.90
C PRO A 101 -8.57 16.65 -0.62
N CYS A 102 -8.09 15.50 -1.08
CA CYS A 102 -7.83 15.24 -2.49
C CYS A 102 -9.05 14.63 -3.23
N PHE A 103 -10.22 14.52 -2.60
CA PHE A 103 -11.32 13.71 -3.14
C PHE A 103 -11.76 14.13 -4.54
N ASP A 104 -11.85 15.44 -4.79
CA ASP A 104 -12.29 16.02 -6.07
C ASP A 104 -11.15 16.30 -7.05
N LEU A 105 -9.90 16.01 -6.69
CA LEU A 105 -8.78 16.26 -7.60
C LEU A 105 -8.86 15.32 -8.80
N THR A 106 -8.85 15.89 -10.00
CA THR A 106 -8.62 15.13 -11.23
C THR A 106 -7.18 14.60 -11.25
N ASP A 107 -6.88 13.68 -12.17
CA ASP A 107 -5.54 13.15 -12.31
C ASP A 107 -4.55 14.22 -12.80
N GLU A 108 -4.99 15.11 -13.69
CA GLU A 108 -4.22 16.26 -14.18
C GLU A 108 -3.93 17.25 -13.04
N ALA A 109 -4.94 17.63 -12.27
CA ALA A 109 -4.77 18.56 -11.15
C ALA A 109 -3.87 17.98 -10.06
N ALA A 110 -3.95 16.68 -9.80
CA ALA A 110 -3.07 16.01 -8.84
C ALA A 110 -1.62 15.95 -9.35
N TYR A 111 -1.42 15.73 -10.65
CA TYR A 111 -0.10 15.75 -11.27
C TYR A 111 0.53 17.14 -11.21
N ASP A 112 -0.20 18.17 -11.61
CA ASP A 112 0.23 19.57 -11.54
C ASP A 112 0.58 19.99 -10.11
N LEU A 113 -0.24 19.59 -9.13
CA LEU A 113 0.02 19.88 -7.72
C LEU A 113 1.30 19.21 -7.25
N LEU A 114 1.53 17.96 -7.64
CA LEU A 114 2.72 17.21 -7.29
C LEU A 114 3.98 17.88 -7.88
N GLU A 115 3.96 18.26 -9.16
CA GLU A 115 5.08 18.97 -9.81
C GLU A 115 5.38 20.33 -9.16
N LYS A 116 4.34 21.08 -8.75
CA LYS A 116 4.48 22.39 -8.10
C LYS A 116 4.95 22.27 -6.67
N SER A 117 4.48 21.26 -5.93
CA SER A 117 4.80 21.07 -4.51
C SER A 117 6.26 20.79 -4.24
N LYS A 118 6.98 20.24 -5.22
CA LYS A 118 8.37 19.75 -5.10
C LYS A 118 8.57 18.74 -3.97
N VAL A 119 7.49 18.16 -3.44
CA VAL A 119 7.56 17.09 -2.45
C VAL A 119 8.34 15.92 -3.07
N PRO A 120 9.33 15.36 -2.34
CA PRO A 120 10.11 14.25 -2.85
C PRO A 120 9.22 13.10 -3.30
N LEU A 121 9.48 12.55 -4.50
CA LEU A 121 8.81 11.35 -4.97
C LEU A 121 9.49 10.10 -4.44
N TRP A 122 8.72 9.03 -4.31
CA TRP A 122 9.27 7.75 -3.91
C TRP A 122 10.27 7.25 -4.95
N ARG A 123 11.52 7.04 -4.54
CA ARG A 123 12.61 6.53 -5.40
C ARG A 123 12.27 5.21 -6.12
N GLY A 124 11.33 4.43 -5.57
CA GLY A 124 10.85 3.20 -6.22
C GLY A 124 10.24 3.43 -7.60
N TYR A 125 9.66 4.61 -7.87
CA TYR A 125 9.14 4.92 -9.20
C TYR A 125 10.24 4.89 -10.26
N ALA A 126 11.43 5.44 -9.97
CA ALA A 126 12.59 5.38 -10.86
C ALA A 126 13.16 3.95 -11.03
N MET A 127 12.85 3.05 -10.09
CA MET A 127 13.23 1.63 -10.15
C MET A 127 12.22 0.77 -10.94
N GLY A 128 11.15 1.38 -11.47
CA GLY A 128 10.10 0.71 -12.23
C GLY A 128 8.88 0.25 -11.41
N PHE A 129 8.82 0.56 -10.11
CA PHE A 129 7.62 0.27 -9.32
C PHE A 129 6.47 1.19 -9.74
N GLN A 130 5.27 0.61 -9.85
CA GLN A 130 4.08 1.32 -10.37
C GLN A 130 3.23 1.99 -9.27
N ARG A 131 3.38 1.56 -8.02
CA ARG A 131 2.66 2.11 -6.86
C ARG A 131 3.43 1.84 -5.58
N THR A 132 3.21 2.66 -4.57
CA THR A 132 3.63 2.39 -3.20
C THR A 132 2.76 1.30 -2.58
N ALA A 133 3.37 0.19 -2.14
CA ALA A 133 2.68 -0.95 -1.54
C ALA A 133 3.62 -1.75 -0.64
N CYS A 134 3.08 -2.71 0.11
CA CYS A 134 3.90 -3.77 0.70
C CYS A 134 4.62 -4.54 -0.42
N TRP A 135 5.90 -4.83 -0.22
CA TRP A 135 6.73 -5.50 -1.22
C TRP A 135 6.30 -6.95 -1.52
N CYS A 136 5.57 -7.60 -0.61
CA CYS A 136 4.99 -8.94 -0.78
C CYS A 136 3.46 -8.90 -0.95
N CYS A 137 2.92 -7.81 -1.52
CA CYS A 137 1.47 -7.64 -1.69
C CYS A 137 0.93 -8.63 -2.73
N PRO A 138 -0.11 -9.43 -2.40
CA PRO A 138 -0.78 -10.29 -3.39
C PRO A 138 -1.31 -9.52 -4.60
N GLY A 139 -1.61 -8.23 -4.45
CA GLY A 139 -2.08 -7.35 -5.52
C GLY A 139 -0.96 -6.71 -6.35
N MET A 140 0.22 -7.29 -6.35
CA MET A 140 1.35 -6.85 -7.17
C MET A 140 1.06 -7.11 -8.66
N CYS A 141 1.32 -6.13 -9.52
CA CYS A 141 1.27 -6.34 -10.97
C CYS A 141 2.62 -6.83 -11.52
N GLY A 142 2.65 -7.31 -12.76
CA GLY A 142 3.87 -7.83 -13.37
C GLY A 142 5.04 -6.84 -13.37
N LEU A 143 4.81 -5.57 -13.72
CA LEU A 143 5.87 -4.54 -13.68
C LEU A 143 6.45 -4.34 -12.28
N GLN A 144 5.61 -4.40 -11.23
CA GLN A 144 6.10 -4.32 -9.85
C GLN A 144 6.91 -5.56 -9.45
N ALA A 145 6.50 -6.77 -9.88
CA ALA A 145 7.24 -8.00 -9.62
C ALA A 145 8.60 -7.99 -10.31
N TYR A 146 8.63 -7.56 -11.57
CA TYR A 146 9.86 -7.38 -12.33
C TYR A 146 10.79 -6.33 -11.72
N ALA A 147 10.25 -5.19 -11.29
CA ALA A 147 11.03 -4.17 -10.56
C ALA A 147 11.58 -4.71 -9.23
N LEU A 148 10.80 -5.51 -8.49
CA LEU A 148 11.27 -6.15 -7.26
C LEU A 148 12.41 -7.13 -7.53
N GLU A 149 12.28 -7.99 -8.56
CA GLU A 149 13.33 -8.93 -8.96
C GLU A 149 14.65 -8.22 -9.28
N LYS A 150 14.58 -7.18 -10.12
CA LYS A 150 15.76 -6.46 -10.61
C LYS A 150 16.48 -5.69 -9.51
N ASN A 151 15.73 -5.05 -8.61
CA ASN A 151 16.30 -4.11 -7.64
C ASN A 151 16.47 -4.70 -6.24
N PHE A 152 15.72 -5.74 -5.88
CA PHE A 152 15.71 -6.36 -4.55
C PHE A 152 15.58 -7.89 -4.63
N PRO A 153 16.54 -8.59 -5.26
CA PRO A 153 16.44 -10.04 -5.50
C PRO A 153 16.29 -10.86 -4.22
N GLY A 154 16.83 -10.41 -3.09
CA GLY A 154 16.63 -11.04 -1.78
C GLY A 154 15.15 -11.10 -1.36
N LEU A 155 14.39 -10.02 -1.58
CA LEU A 155 12.96 -9.99 -1.29
C LEU A 155 12.16 -10.86 -2.27
N ALA A 156 12.56 -10.89 -3.54
CA ALA A 156 11.97 -11.78 -4.51
C ALA A 156 12.16 -13.26 -4.13
N ASN A 157 13.36 -13.62 -3.66
CA ASN A 157 13.66 -14.97 -3.17
C ASN A 157 12.84 -15.36 -1.94
N GLU A 158 12.57 -14.41 -1.03
CA GLU A 158 11.64 -14.64 0.07
C GLU A 158 10.23 -14.99 -0.43
N ILE A 159 9.70 -14.29 -1.44
CA ILE A 159 8.39 -14.62 -2.02
C ILE A 159 8.42 -16.04 -2.57
N ARG A 160 9.42 -16.39 -3.38
CA ARG A 160 9.58 -17.74 -3.95
C ARG A 160 9.65 -18.83 -2.88
N PHE A 161 10.38 -18.56 -1.79
CA PHE A 161 10.49 -19.47 -0.66
C PHE A 161 9.11 -19.74 -0.06
N TRP A 162 8.35 -18.69 0.21
CA TRP A 162 7.00 -18.82 0.74
C TRP A 162 6.04 -19.47 -0.26
N GLU A 163 6.13 -19.18 -1.55
CA GLU A 163 5.30 -19.84 -2.55
C GLU A 163 5.45 -21.36 -2.59
N LYS A 164 6.69 -21.85 -2.43
CA LYS A 164 6.96 -23.29 -2.31
C LYS A 164 6.34 -23.93 -1.06
N ARG A 165 6.19 -23.15 0.01
CA ARG A 165 5.73 -23.65 1.31
C ARG A 165 4.21 -23.63 1.46
N ILE A 166 3.55 -22.58 0.97
CA ILE A 166 2.13 -22.31 1.25
C ILE A 166 1.31 -22.00 -0.01
N GLY A 167 1.86 -22.27 -1.20
CA GLY A 167 1.20 -22.03 -2.49
C GLY A 167 1.40 -20.62 -3.02
N PHE A 168 0.83 -20.33 -4.19
CA PHE A 168 1.09 -19.09 -4.94
C PHE A 168 0.60 -17.81 -4.26
N MET A 169 1.34 -16.72 -4.47
CA MET A 169 1.03 -15.39 -3.97
C MET A 169 -0.25 -14.82 -4.56
N GLN A 170 -0.60 -15.19 -5.81
CA GLN A 170 -1.90 -14.87 -6.42
C GLN A 170 -2.77 -16.13 -6.56
N PRO A 171 -3.34 -16.64 -5.45
CA PRO A 171 -4.05 -17.92 -5.48
C PRO A 171 -5.30 -17.86 -6.38
N MET A 172 -5.99 -16.73 -6.46
CA MET A 172 -7.18 -16.59 -7.32
C MET A 172 -6.89 -16.67 -8.82
N ASN A 173 -5.67 -16.32 -9.23
CA ASN A 173 -5.26 -16.36 -10.63
C ASN A 173 -4.42 -17.59 -10.97
N ASN A 174 -4.13 -18.43 -9.97
CA ASN A 174 -3.19 -19.55 -10.06
C ASN A 174 -1.85 -19.17 -10.71
N LYS A 175 -1.34 -17.98 -10.37
CA LYS A 175 -0.07 -17.44 -10.90
C LYS A 175 0.92 -17.25 -9.76
N GLY A 176 2.14 -17.75 -9.96
CA GLY A 176 3.24 -17.53 -9.04
C GLY A 176 3.92 -16.17 -9.26
N PHE A 177 4.89 -15.86 -8.41
CA PHE A 177 5.72 -14.67 -8.53
C PHE A 177 6.48 -14.64 -9.86
N ASP A 178 7.06 -15.75 -10.28
CA ASP A 178 7.82 -15.84 -11.54
C ASP A 178 6.96 -15.60 -12.79
N ASP A 179 5.68 -15.96 -12.74
CA ASP A 179 4.73 -15.61 -13.80
C ASP A 179 4.54 -14.09 -13.91
N LEU A 180 4.43 -13.41 -12.77
CA LEU A 180 4.32 -11.95 -12.71
C LEU A 180 5.60 -11.30 -13.24
N VAL A 181 6.77 -11.77 -12.82
CA VAL A 181 8.08 -11.27 -13.29
C VAL A 181 8.17 -11.38 -14.81
N ARG A 182 7.83 -12.54 -15.39
CA ARG A 182 7.85 -12.77 -16.84
C ARG A 182 6.89 -11.85 -17.59
N VAL A 183 5.67 -11.66 -17.08
CA VAL A 183 4.70 -10.72 -17.66
C VAL A 183 5.21 -9.28 -17.56
N GLY A 184 5.83 -8.92 -16.45
CA GLY A 184 6.45 -7.62 -16.23
C GLY A 184 7.58 -7.33 -17.20
N ALA A 185 8.51 -8.28 -17.38
CA ALA A 185 9.64 -8.15 -18.29
C ALA A 185 9.18 -7.87 -19.74
N LYS A 186 8.22 -8.67 -20.24
CA LYS A 186 7.64 -8.47 -21.58
C LYS A 186 6.97 -7.11 -21.73
N LYS A 187 6.29 -6.66 -20.67
CA LYS A 187 5.62 -5.36 -20.67
C LYS A 187 6.64 -4.21 -20.67
N ALA A 188 7.69 -4.32 -19.86
CA ALA A 188 8.77 -3.34 -19.80
C ALA A 188 9.49 -3.21 -21.16
N GLU A 189 9.75 -4.33 -21.83
CA GLU A 189 10.32 -4.34 -23.18
C GLU A 189 9.42 -3.62 -24.19
N LYS A 190 8.12 -3.95 -24.20
CA LYS A 190 7.13 -3.34 -25.10
C LYS A 190 7.00 -1.83 -24.88
N GLU A 191 7.12 -1.36 -23.64
CA GLU A 191 6.97 0.05 -23.26
C GLU A 191 8.29 0.84 -23.33
N GLY A 192 9.41 0.21 -23.74
CA GLY A 192 10.72 0.87 -23.82
C GLY A 192 11.27 1.26 -22.44
N LEU A 193 10.93 0.50 -21.40
CA LEU A 193 11.37 0.72 -20.01
C LEU A 193 12.62 -0.11 -19.64
N LEU A 194 13.21 -0.81 -20.61
CA LEU A 194 14.42 -1.64 -20.45
C LEU A 194 15.66 -0.95 -21.01
#